data_AF-A0A7V7BRZ2-F1
#
_entry.id   AF-A0A7V7BRZ2-F1
#
_cell.length_a   1.000
_cell.length_b   1.000
_cell.length_c   1.000
_cell.angle_alpha   90.00
_cell.angle_beta   90.00
_cell.angle_gamma   90.00
#
_symmetry.space_group_name_H-M   'P 1'
#
loop_
_entity.id
_entity.type
_entity.pdbx_description
1 polymer ?
#
loop_
_entity_poly.entity_id
_entity_poly.type
_entity_poly.pdbx_seq_one_letter_code
_entity_poly.pdbx_strand_id
1 'polypeptide(L)'
;MNSANPLNSSNPLKVGQRITIFGISDMLANTVKQEATVREVLPGDFRLAYAGAPRGGHRLAVIQPRGKRKQYYLDAKPSTLIFEGWDLPVVTDGDIPAEASECGLIVHRFVGNACLNLHAPSLDVLRDYIEHKNLNPHFTRRDCVIYLDAQRKETLVYPDTPTSSAVVQRLRERIAA
;
A
#
# COMPACT_ATOMS: atom_id res chain seq x y z
N MET A 1 -3.76 -39.41 4.53
CA MET A 1 -2.34 -39.04 4.45
C MET A 1 -2.23 -37.55 4.75
N ASN A 2 -1.68 -37.23 5.92
CA ASN A 2 -1.47 -35.86 6.38
C ASN A 2 -0.30 -35.25 5.62
N SER A 3 -0.56 -34.40 4.63
CA SER A 3 0.45 -33.47 4.14
C SER A 3 0.41 -32.24 5.07
N ALA A 4 1.35 -32.20 6.01
CA ALA A 4 1.70 -31.00 6.75
C ALA A 4 1.85 -29.85 5.75
N ASN A 5 1.05 -28.80 5.92
CA ASN A 5 1.07 -27.60 5.11
C ASN A 5 2.22 -26.73 5.63
N PRO A 6 3.42 -26.73 5.02
CA PRO A 6 4.59 -26.13 5.63
C PRO A 6 4.76 -24.73 5.04
N LEU A 7 3.93 -23.78 5.50
CA LEU A 7 4.18 -22.34 5.38
C LEU A 7 3.40 -21.67 6.50
N ASN A 8 3.83 -21.92 7.74
CA ASN A 8 3.50 -21.06 8.87
C ASN A 8 4.34 -19.78 8.71
N SER A 9 4.07 -18.99 7.66
CA SER A 9 4.53 -17.60 7.61
C SER A 9 3.67 -16.88 8.64
N SER A 10 4.19 -16.79 9.87
CA SER A 10 3.49 -16.20 11.00
C SER A 10 2.93 -14.84 10.59
N ASN A 11 1.60 -14.76 10.49
CA ASN A 11 0.90 -13.51 10.27
C ASN A 11 1.41 -12.51 11.30
N PRO A 12 2.10 -11.42 10.90
CA PRO A 12 2.82 -10.56 11.84
C PRO A 12 1.88 -9.62 12.61
N LEU A 13 0.59 -9.62 12.28
CA LEU A 13 -0.43 -8.81 12.92
C LEU A 13 -0.76 -9.32 14.33
N LYS A 14 -1.12 -8.38 15.21
CA LYS A 14 -1.56 -8.68 16.59
C LYS A 14 -2.92 -8.07 16.86
N VAL A 15 -3.76 -8.75 17.65
CA VAL A 15 -5.05 -8.18 18.08
C VAL A 15 -4.82 -6.89 18.88
N GLY A 16 -5.63 -5.86 18.61
CA GLY A 16 -5.50 -4.54 19.22
C GLY A 16 -4.46 -3.63 18.57
N GLN A 17 -3.63 -4.16 17.65
CA GLN A 17 -2.62 -3.38 16.95
C GLN A 17 -3.28 -2.30 16.08
N ARG A 18 -2.74 -1.07 16.16
CA ARG A 18 -3.08 0.01 15.24
C ARG A 18 -2.22 -0.14 14.00
N ILE A 19 -2.84 -0.09 12.83
CA ILE A 19 -2.16 -0.24 11.55
C ILE A 19 -2.61 0.83 10.57
N THR A 20 -1.73 1.14 9.63
CA THR A 20 -2.04 1.92 8.43
C THR A 20 -1.84 1.04 7.20
N ILE A 21 -2.83 1.04 6.31
CA ILE A 21 -2.86 0.24 5.10
C ILE A 21 -2.76 1.20 3.92
N PHE A 22 -1.79 0.95 3.04
CA PHE A 22 -1.68 1.60 1.75
C PHE A 22 -2.01 0.60 0.64
N GLY A 23 -2.86 1.01 -0.29
CA GLY A 23 -3.26 0.17 -1.42
C GLY A 23 -3.50 0.99 -2.66
N ILE A 24 -3.76 0.30 -3.76
CA ILE A 24 -4.19 0.90 -5.02
C ILE A 24 -5.70 0.69 -5.13
N SER A 25 -6.44 1.78 -5.32
CA SER A 25 -7.89 1.75 -5.54
C SER A 25 -8.22 1.04 -6.84
N ASP A 26 -9.10 0.03 -6.78
CA ASP A 26 -9.60 -0.64 -7.97
C ASP A 26 -10.51 0.28 -8.82
N MET A 27 -11.08 1.34 -8.22
CA MET A 27 -12.02 2.25 -8.90
C MET A 27 -11.33 3.44 -9.56
N LEU A 28 -10.33 4.02 -8.88
CA LEU A 28 -9.70 5.27 -9.30
C LEU A 28 -8.23 5.11 -9.70
N ALA A 29 -7.67 3.90 -9.56
CA ALA A 29 -6.26 3.61 -9.84
C ALA A 29 -5.28 4.53 -9.11
N ASN A 30 -5.66 5.10 -7.97
CA ASN A 30 -4.83 5.97 -7.14
C ASN A 30 -4.44 5.27 -5.84
N THR A 31 -3.48 5.86 -5.13
CA THR A 31 -3.10 5.37 -3.79
C THR A 31 -4.20 5.72 -2.79
N VAL A 32 -4.53 4.76 -1.93
CA VAL A 32 -5.47 4.96 -0.82
C VAL A 32 -4.79 4.62 0.50
N LYS A 33 -5.09 5.42 1.52
CA LYS A 33 -4.66 5.22 2.91
C LYS A 33 -5.86 4.86 3.76
N GLN A 34 -5.73 3.84 4.60
CA GLN A 34 -6.72 3.48 5.60
C GLN A 34 -6.05 3.19 6.94
N GLU A 35 -6.46 3.91 7.97
CA GLU A 35 -6.06 3.63 9.35
C GLU A 35 -7.09 2.70 10.01
N ALA A 36 -6.62 1.68 10.71
CA ALA A 36 -7.49 0.69 11.36
C ALA A 36 -6.88 0.11 12.64
N THR A 37 -7.71 -0.59 13.40
CA THR A 37 -7.31 -1.44 14.52
C THR A 37 -7.62 -2.89 14.19
N VAL A 38 -6.66 -3.80 14.40
CA VAL A 38 -6.85 -5.24 14.25
C VAL A 38 -7.77 -5.74 15.37
N ARG A 39 -8.83 -6.46 15.00
CA ARG A 39 -9.81 -7.05 15.92
C ARG A 39 -9.65 -8.55 16.04
N GLU A 40 -9.25 -9.20 14.96
CA GLU A 40 -9.00 -10.64 14.89
C GLU A 40 -7.85 -10.89 13.91
N VAL A 41 -6.97 -11.85 14.22
CA VAL A 41 -5.91 -12.31 13.33
C VAL A 41 -6.35 -13.62 12.70
N LEU A 42 -6.25 -13.73 11.38
CA LEU A 42 -6.75 -14.86 10.60
C LEU A 42 -5.59 -15.68 10.01
N PRO A 43 -5.84 -16.93 9.56
CA PRO A 43 -4.79 -17.80 9.01
C PRO A 43 -4.10 -17.31 7.74
N GLY A 44 -4.65 -16.30 7.03
CA GLY A 44 -4.04 -15.78 5.80
C GLY A 44 -4.45 -16.49 4.52
N ASP A 45 -5.58 -17.21 4.51
CA ASP A 45 -6.06 -17.89 3.29
C ASP A 45 -6.20 -16.91 2.11
N PHE A 46 -5.82 -17.38 0.93
CA PHE A 46 -6.07 -16.63 -0.30
C PHE A 46 -7.58 -16.58 -0.61
N ARG A 47 -8.07 -15.39 -0.94
CA ARG A 47 -9.47 -15.12 -1.32
C ARG A 47 -9.51 -14.38 -2.64
N LEU A 48 -10.31 -14.90 -3.57
CA LEU A 48 -10.57 -14.23 -4.85
C LEU A 48 -11.32 -12.91 -4.62
N ALA A 49 -11.03 -11.91 -5.45
CA ALA A 49 -11.72 -10.61 -5.38
C ALA A 49 -13.23 -10.75 -5.68
N TYR A 50 -13.58 -11.67 -6.58
CA TYR A 50 -14.93 -12.10 -6.92
C TYR A 50 -14.86 -13.50 -7.55
N ALA A 51 -16.00 -14.18 -7.72
CA ALA A 51 -16.06 -15.52 -8.31
C ALA A 51 -15.43 -15.52 -9.72
N GLY A 52 -14.43 -16.39 -9.94
CA GLY A 52 -13.72 -16.50 -11.22
C GLY A 52 -12.70 -15.38 -11.50
N ALA A 53 -12.42 -14.50 -10.55
CA ALA A 53 -11.41 -13.47 -10.72
C ALA A 53 -10.01 -14.09 -10.92
N PRO A 54 -9.16 -13.55 -11.83
CA PRO A 54 -7.77 -13.98 -11.95
C PRO A 54 -6.88 -13.41 -10.83
N ARG A 55 -7.47 -12.69 -9.87
CA ARG A 55 -6.79 -11.92 -8.82
C ARG A 55 -7.50 -12.04 -7.48
N GLY A 56 -6.77 -11.76 -6.41
CA GLY A 56 -7.28 -11.83 -5.05
C GLY A 56 -6.31 -11.24 -4.04
N GLY A 57 -6.54 -11.55 -2.77
CA GLY A 57 -5.68 -11.16 -1.66
C GLY A 57 -5.70 -12.21 -0.55
N HIS A 58 -4.71 -12.16 0.33
CA HIS A 58 -4.65 -13.02 1.51
C HIS A 58 -5.42 -12.38 2.66
N ARG A 59 -6.37 -13.11 3.22
CA ARG A 59 -7.21 -12.62 4.32
C ARG A 59 -6.47 -12.72 5.64
N LEU A 60 -5.83 -11.63 6.05
CA LEU A 60 -4.93 -11.60 7.20
C LEU A 60 -5.64 -11.30 8.51
N ALA A 61 -6.72 -10.52 8.51
CA ALA A 61 -7.34 -10.06 9.74
C ALA A 61 -8.79 -9.62 9.56
N VAL A 62 -9.49 -9.47 10.68
CA VAL A 62 -10.65 -8.59 10.79
C VAL A 62 -10.18 -7.26 11.36
N ILE A 63 -10.51 -6.15 10.71
CA ILE A 63 -10.09 -4.81 11.09
C ILE A 63 -11.29 -3.90 11.33
N GLN A 64 -11.11 -2.92 12.20
CA GLN A 64 -12.05 -1.83 12.41
C GLN A 64 -11.40 -0.52 11.97
N PRO A 65 -11.91 0.15 10.91
CA PRO A 65 -11.37 1.43 10.47
C PRO A 65 -11.47 2.49 11.58
N ARG A 66 -10.48 3.38 11.65
CA ARG A 66 -10.42 4.46 12.64
C ARG A 66 -11.70 5.30 12.60
N GLY A 67 -12.31 5.52 13.77
CA GLY A 67 -13.53 6.31 13.91
C GLY A 67 -14.81 5.64 13.37
N LYS A 68 -14.75 4.38 12.93
CA LYS A 68 -15.93 3.62 12.47
C LYS A 68 -16.28 2.51 13.46
N ARG A 69 -17.53 2.05 13.45
CA ARG A 69 -18.02 0.94 14.32
C ARG A 69 -18.01 -0.43 13.62
N LYS A 70 -18.20 -0.44 12.30
CA LYS A 70 -18.25 -1.68 11.50
C LYS A 70 -16.85 -2.28 11.35
N GLN A 71 -16.81 -3.61 11.29
CA GLN A 71 -15.60 -4.39 11.05
C GLN A 71 -15.61 -4.93 9.61
N TYR A 72 -14.42 -5.10 9.03
CA TYR A 72 -14.22 -5.58 7.67
C TYR A 72 -13.06 -6.56 7.62
N TYR A 73 -13.04 -7.43 6.63
CA TYR A 73 -11.87 -8.26 6.35
C TYR A 73 -10.75 -7.43 5.73
N LEU A 74 -9.51 -7.70 6.15
CA LEU A 74 -8.30 -7.21 5.52
C LEU A 74 -7.79 -8.27 4.54
N ASP A 75 -8.10 -8.09 3.26
CA ASP A 75 -7.60 -8.91 2.17
C ASP A 75 -6.38 -8.21 1.56
N ALA A 76 -5.17 -8.62 1.97
CA ALA A 76 -3.91 -8.02 1.55
C ALA A 76 -3.52 -8.49 0.14
N LYS A 77 -3.45 -7.56 -0.80
CA LYS A 77 -3.00 -7.84 -2.18
C LYS A 77 -1.46 -7.88 -2.24
N PRO A 78 -0.89 -8.45 -3.31
CA PRO A 78 0.56 -8.36 -3.58
C PRO A 78 1.15 -6.95 -3.64
N SER A 79 0.28 -5.94 -3.84
CA SER A 79 0.61 -4.51 -3.89
C SER A 79 0.10 -3.72 -2.68
N THR A 80 -0.31 -4.39 -1.60
CA THR A 80 -0.74 -3.73 -0.36
C THR A 80 0.44 -3.59 0.58
N LEU A 81 0.65 -2.39 1.14
CA LEU A 81 1.58 -2.18 2.25
C LEU A 81 0.78 -2.04 3.54
N ILE A 82 1.30 -2.60 4.63
CA ILE A 82 0.69 -2.51 5.96
C ILE A 82 1.78 -2.13 6.93
N PHE A 83 1.62 -1.05 7.68
CA PHE A 83 2.59 -0.62 8.68
C PHE A 83 1.93 -0.51 10.06
N GLU A 84 2.73 -0.71 11.10
CA GLU A 84 2.30 -0.48 12.48
C GLU A 84 2.19 1.02 12.80
N GLY A 85 1.10 1.40 13.47
CA GLY A 85 0.84 2.78 13.88
C GLY A 85 -0.03 3.55 12.89
N TRP A 86 -0.49 4.73 13.34
CA TRP A 86 -1.22 5.72 12.53
C TRP A 86 -0.38 6.96 12.24
N ASP A 87 0.58 7.25 13.11
CA ASP A 87 1.52 8.35 12.97
C ASP A 87 2.76 7.83 12.25
N LEU A 88 2.70 7.87 10.92
CA LEU A 88 3.75 7.36 10.04
C LEU A 88 4.42 8.52 9.31
N PRO A 89 5.74 8.43 9.08
CA PRO A 89 6.43 9.38 8.19
C PRO A 89 6.07 9.14 6.72
N VAL A 90 5.38 8.04 6.40
CA VAL A 90 4.92 7.69 5.05
C VAL A 90 3.50 8.17 4.85
N VAL A 91 3.27 8.97 3.81
CA VAL A 91 1.96 9.52 3.45
C VAL A 91 1.66 9.33 1.96
N THR A 92 0.42 9.50 1.56
CA THR A 92 0.01 9.43 0.15
C THR A 92 0.20 10.77 -0.56
N ASP A 93 0.21 10.74 -1.89
CA ASP A 93 0.11 11.95 -2.72
C ASP A 93 -1.08 12.84 -2.34
N GLY A 94 -2.23 12.23 -2.04
CA GLY A 94 -3.44 12.91 -1.59
C GLY A 94 -3.33 13.57 -0.21
N ASP A 95 -2.41 13.12 0.66
CA ASP A 95 -2.19 13.75 1.97
C ASP A 95 -1.34 15.04 1.84
N ILE A 96 -0.67 15.25 0.71
CA ILE A 96 0.14 16.44 0.45
C ILE A 96 -0.80 17.55 -0.05
N PRO A 97 -0.96 18.67 0.69
CA PRO A 97 -1.75 19.80 0.21
C PRO A 97 -1.20 20.25 -1.14
N ALA A 98 -2.03 20.29 -2.19
CA ALA A 98 -1.68 21.07 -3.37
C ALA A 98 -1.94 22.54 -3.03
N GLU A 99 -1.15 23.41 -3.68
CA GLU A 99 -1.19 24.86 -3.50
C GLU A 99 -2.62 25.38 -3.34
N ALA A 100 -2.80 26.42 -2.52
CA ALA A 100 -4.09 27.06 -2.36
C ALA A 100 -4.60 27.45 -3.74
N SER A 101 -5.77 26.91 -4.11
CA SER A 101 -6.46 27.40 -5.30
C SER A 101 -6.73 28.90 -5.15
N GLU A 102 -6.90 29.62 -6.26
CA GLU A 102 -7.17 31.07 -6.26
C GLU A 102 -8.40 31.45 -5.41
N CYS A 103 -9.30 30.50 -5.15
CA CYS A 103 -10.47 30.66 -4.29
C CYS A 103 -10.26 30.25 -2.82
N GLY A 104 -9.02 30.01 -2.38
CA GLY A 104 -8.67 29.69 -0.99
C GLY A 104 -9.01 28.25 -0.56
N LEU A 105 -9.44 27.39 -1.49
CA LEU A 105 -9.62 25.97 -1.22
C LEU A 105 -8.27 25.26 -1.29
N ILE A 106 -7.97 24.46 -0.26
CA ILE A 106 -6.87 23.50 -0.30
C ILE A 106 -7.31 22.37 -1.23
N VAL A 107 -6.69 22.29 -2.40
CA VAL A 107 -6.93 21.20 -3.33
C VAL A 107 -5.91 20.12 -3.01
N HIS A 108 -6.34 18.88 -2.82
CA HIS A 108 -5.41 17.76 -2.73
C HIS A 108 -5.25 17.17 -4.13
N ARG A 109 -4.02 16.92 -4.57
CA ARG A 109 -3.76 16.28 -5.87
C ARG A 109 -3.53 14.80 -5.62
N PHE A 110 -4.25 13.94 -6.33
CA PHE A 110 -3.97 12.51 -6.42
C PHE A 110 -3.69 12.12 -7.88
N VAL A 111 -2.87 11.10 -8.08
CA VAL A 111 -2.48 10.58 -9.38
C VAL A 111 -3.08 9.18 -9.58
N GLY A 112 -3.91 9.04 -10.62
CA GLY A 112 -4.51 7.77 -11.03
C GLY A 112 -3.62 7.01 -12.02
N ASN A 113 -2.52 6.43 -11.55
CA ASN A 113 -1.52 5.74 -12.40
C ASN A 113 -1.35 4.24 -12.08
N ALA A 114 -2.26 3.68 -11.29
CA ALA A 114 -2.23 2.32 -10.79
C ALA A 114 -0.93 1.97 -10.04
N CYS A 115 -0.33 2.96 -9.37
CA CYS A 115 0.86 2.80 -8.54
C CYS A 115 0.61 3.31 -7.11
N LEU A 116 1.49 2.90 -6.20
CA LEU A 116 1.64 3.44 -4.86
C LEU A 116 2.51 4.69 -4.93
N ASN A 117 1.87 5.85 -5.02
CA ASN A 117 2.51 7.17 -4.98
C ASN A 117 2.64 7.60 -3.52
N LEU A 118 3.84 7.46 -2.97
CA LEU A 118 4.12 7.64 -1.55
C LEU A 118 5.17 8.70 -1.32
N HIS A 119 4.95 9.53 -0.31
CA HIS A 119 5.93 10.47 0.20
C HIS A 119 6.46 10.01 1.55
N ALA A 120 7.73 10.28 1.80
CA ALA A 120 8.43 10.10 3.07
C ALA A 120 9.58 11.13 3.15
N PRO A 121 10.18 11.34 4.34
CA PRO A 121 11.29 12.28 4.52
C PRO A 121 12.45 12.07 3.54
N SER A 122 12.71 10.82 3.14
CA SER A 122 13.64 10.48 2.07
C SER A 122 13.24 9.17 1.38
N LEU A 123 13.82 8.94 0.21
CA LEU A 123 13.70 7.67 -0.51
C LEU A 123 14.18 6.47 0.34
N ASP A 124 15.29 6.64 1.07
CA ASP A 124 15.85 5.57 1.91
C ASP A 124 14.94 5.24 3.09
N VAL A 125 14.28 6.24 3.69
CA VAL A 125 13.29 6.01 4.74
C VAL A 125 12.10 5.23 4.20
N LEU A 126 11.60 5.58 3.01
CA LEU A 126 10.50 4.82 2.39
C LEU A 126 10.92 3.37 2.13
N ARG A 127 12.12 3.15 1.61
CA ARG A 127 12.66 1.81 1.36
C ARG A 127 12.79 1.01 2.65
N ASP A 128 13.38 1.58 3.71
CA ASP A 128 13.49 0.96 5.03
C ASP A 128 12.13 0.52 5.57
N TYR A 129 11.11 1.38 5.46
CA TYR A 129 9.75 1.04 5.87
C TYR A 129 9.20 -0.15 5.10
N ILE A 130 9.34 -0.17 3.77
CA ILE A 130 8.82 -1.26 2.93
C ILE A 130 9.56 -2.58 3.23
N GLU A 131 10.88 -2.55 3.38
CA GLU A 131 11.70 -3.75 3.56
C GLU A 131 11.61 -4.33 4.97
N HIS A 132 11.55 -3.48 6.00
CA HIS A 132 11.77 -3.91 7.38
C HIS A 132 10.56 -3.71 8.30
N LYS A 133 9.59 -2.88 7.89
CA LYS A 133 8.41 -2.54 8.73
C LYS A 133 7.09 -2.95 8.12
N ASN A 134 7.08 -3.44 6.87
CA ASN A 134 5.87 -3.92 6.22
C ASN A 134 5.38 -5.23 6.87
N LEU A 135 4.14 -5.20 7.33
CA LEU A 135 3.44 -6.31 7.96
C LEU A 135 2.67 -7.17 6.94
N ASN A 136 2.70 -6.86 5.64
CA ASN A 136 2.14 -7.74 4.62
C ASN A 136 3.19 -8.78 4.17
N PRO A 137 3.10 -10.06 4.58
CA PRO A 137 4.06 -11.07 4.17
C PRO A 137 3.95 -11.46 2.68
N HIS A 138 2.88 -11.02 1.99
CA HIS A 138 2.63 -11.34 0.58
C HIS A 138 2.95 -10.17 -0.36
N PHE A 139 3.55 -9.09 0.14
CA PHE A 139 3.95 -7.96 -0.69
C PHE A 139 5.09 -8.36 -1.65
N THR A 140 4.79 -8.33 -2.95
CA THR A 140 5.74 -8.71 -4.01
C THR A 140 5.77 -7.72 -5.18
N ARG A 141 4.75 -6.83 -5.28
CA ARG A 141 4.65 -5.81 -6.35
C ARG A 141 5.50 -4.58 -6.03
N ARG A 142 6.82 -4.75 -6.03
CA ARG A 142 7.79 -3.64 -5.88
C ARG A 142 7.78 -2.69 -7.06
N ASP A 143 7.43 -3.19 -8.23
CA ASP A 143 7.41 -2.46 -9.49
C ASP A 143 6.41 -1.29 -9.51
N CYS A 144 5.41 -1.29 -8.63
CA CYS A 144 4.38 -0.26 -8.57
C CYS A 144 4.62 0.78 -7.46
N VAL A 145 5.80 0.85 -6.85
CA VAL A 145 6.09 1.84 -5.79
C VAL A 145 6.85 3.04 -6.35
N ILE A 146 6.25 4.22 -6.22
CA ILE A 146 6.78 5.51 -6.65
C ILE A 146 6.99 6.38 -5.41
N TYR A 147 8.22 6.86 -5.25
CA TYR A 147 8.56 7.90 -4.28
C TYR A 147 8.25 9.28 -4.86
N LEU A 148 7.61 10.11 -4.05
CA LEU A 148 7.41 11.54 -4.30
C LEU A 148 8.26 12.33 -3.31
N ASP A 149 9.16 13.18 -3.82
CA ASP A 149 9.88 14.13 -2.97
C ASP A 149 8.97 15.31 -2.55
N ALA A 150 9.52 16.25 -1.78
CA ALA A 150 8.78 17.44 -1.32
C ALA A 150 8.30 18.33 -2.49
N GLN A 151 8.99 18.28 -3.63
CA GLN A 151 8.66 18.97 -4.87
C GLN A 151 7.76 18.12 -5.79
N ARG A 152 7.31 16.95 -5.32
CA ARG A 152 6.47 15.99 -6.05
C ARG A 152 7.16 15.40 -7.28
N LYS A 153 8.49 15.41 -7.33
CA LYS A 153 9.24 14.70 -8.34
C LYS A 153 9.13 13.20 -8.08
N GLU A 154 8.72 12.48 -9.11
CA GLU A 154 8.55 11.03 -9.07
C GLU A 154 9.91 10.34 -9.25
N THR A 155 10.21 9.40 -8.36
CA THR A 155 11.37 8.50 -8.44
C THR A 155 10.91 7.06 -8.21
N LEU A 156 11.44 6.11 -8.97
CA LEU A 156 11.15 4.70 -8.73
C LEU A 156 11.89 4.21 -7.48
N VAL A 157 11.18 3.59 -6.55
CA VAL A 157 11.83 3.01 -5.35
C VAL A 157 12.70 1.82 -5.72
N TYR A 158 12.24 1.05 -6.71
CA TYR A 158 12.89 -0.16 -7.20
C TYR A 158 13.07 -0.10 -8.73
N PRO A 159 14.01 0.71 -9.23
CA PRO A 159 14.16 0.96 -10.66
C PRO A 159 14.45 -0.30 -11.48
N ASP A 160 15.03 -1.35 -10.88
CA ASP A 160 15.42 -2.58 -11.59
C ASP A 160 14.34 -3.68 -11.58
N THR A 161 13.22 -3.49 -10.85
CA THR A 161 12.18 -4.54 -10.75
C THR A 161 11.44 -4.71 -12.08
N PRO A 162 11.40 -5.90 -12.72
CA PRO A 162 10.66 -6.09 -13.96
C PRO A 162 9.21 -5.60 -13.87
N THR A 163 8.70 -4.95 -14.93
CA THR A 163 7.35 -4.39 -14.93
C THR A 163 6.71 -4.44 -16.31
N SER A 164 5.40 -4.63 -16.32
CA SER A 164 4.54 -4.43 -17.50
C SER A 164 3.79 -3.09 -17.47
N SER A 165 4.02 -2.26 -16.45
CA SER A 165 3.35 -0.95 -16.32
C SER A 165 3.96 0.07 -17.29
N ALA A 166 3.15 0.57 -18.22
CA ALA A 166 3.57 1.62 -19.14
C ALA A 166 3.99 2.91 -18.42
N VAL A 167 3.38 3.22 -17.27
CA VAL A 167 3.76 4.38 -16.44
C VAL A 167 5.18 4.22 -15.93
N VAL A 168 5.50 3.04 -15.37
CA VAL A 168 6.83 2.77 -14.81
C VAL A 168 7.89 2.73 -15.91
N GLN A 169 7.56 2.18 -17.08
CA GLN A 169 8.45 2.20 -18.25
C GLN A 169 8.77 3.64 -18.69
N ARG A 170 7.76 4.50 -18.83
CA ARG A 170 7.96 5.92 -19.15
C ARG A 170 8.79 6.65 -18.09
N LEU A 171 8.59 6.34 -16.81
CA LEU A 171 9.39 6.90 -15.73
C LEU A 171 10.86 6.51 -15.84
N ARG A 172 11.17 5.26 -16.19
CA ARG A 172 12.55 4.82 -16.44
C ARG A 172 13.20 5.59 -17.57
N GLU A 173 12.50 5.73 -18.70
CA GLU A 173 12.98 6.48 -19.85
C GLU A 173 13.29 7.94 -19.47
N ARG A 174 12.41 8.59 -18.70
CA ARG A 174 12.60 9.97 -18.24
C ARG A 174 13.75 10.13 -17.24
N ILE A 175 14.05 9.11 -16.44
CA ILE A 175 15.17 9.13 -15.47
C ILE A 175 16.51 8.86 -16.17
N ALA A 176 16.50 8.06 -17.24
CA ALA A 176 17.70 7.73 -18.00
C ALA A 176 18.13 8.81 -19.00
N ALA A 177 17.21 9.71 -19.39
CA ALA A 177 17.45 10.87 -20.24
C ALA A 177 17.99 12.07 -19.44
#